data_AF-A0A1G0CKE6-F1
#
_entry.id   AF-A0A1G0CKE6-F1
#
_cell.length_a   1.000
_cell.length_b   1.000
_cell.length_c   1.000
_cell.angle_alpha   90.00
_cell.angle_beta   90.00
_cell.angle_gamma   90.00
#
_symmetry.space_group_name_H-M   'P 1'
#
loop_
_entity.id
_entity.type
_entity.pdbx_description
1 polymer ?
#
loop_
_entity_poly.entity_id
_entity_poly.type
_entity_poly.pdbx_seq_one_letter_code
_entity_poly.pdbx_strand_id
1 'polypeptide(L)'
;MQKKTSKKVIIQLIKDDLRHQHTVLGLNLLGFAHDNGILDISRSVFSLMELNINDRRLDHLTDEYSDRSYHVTEIAFNDKESFERLATEIYNWLALERKKYLKLLSKS
;
A
#
# COMPACT_ATOMS: atom_id res chain seq x y z
N MET A 1 4.64 16.28 -19.61
CA MET A 1 4.90 16.25 -18.15
C MET A 1 3.73 15.56 -17.47
N GLN A 2 3.91 14.35 -16.94
CA GLN A 2 2.91 13.78 -16.03
C GLN A 2 2.83 14.68 -14.79
N LYS A 3 1.63 15.14 -14.43
CA LYS A 3 1.44 15.88 -13.18
C LYS A 3 1.74 14.91 -12.04
N LYS A 4 2.63 15.31 -11.12
CA LYS A 4 2.92 14.52 -9.91
C LYS A 4 1.62 14.28 -9.15
N THR A 5 1.29 13.01 -8.93
CA THR A 5 0.08 12.62 -8.19
C THR A 5 0.12 13.21 -6.78
N SER A 6 -1.01 13.77 -6.34
CA SER A 6 -1.07 14.39 -5.02
C SER A 6 -0.91 13.35 -3.91
N LYS A 7 -0.24 13.71 -2.82
CA LYS A 7 -0.13 12.89 -1.60
C LYS A 7 -1.49 12.38 -1.14
N LYS A 8 -2.51 13.24 -1.17
CA LYS A 8 -3.89 12.91 -0.77
C LYS A 8 -4.48 11.76 -1.58
N VAL A 9 -4.24 11.74 -2.90
CA VAL A 9 -4.71 10.66 -3.77
C VAL A 9 -4.02 9.34 -3.45
N ILE A 10 -2.71 9.36 -3.22
CA ILE A 10 -1.95 8.14 -2.88
C ILE A 10 -2.41 7.56 -1.54
N ILE A 11 -2.57 8.40 -0.52
CA ILE A 11 -3.08 7.97 0.79
C ILE A 11 -4.49 7.39 0.65
N GLN A 12 -5.35 8.02 -0.17
CA GLN A 12 -6.69 7.51 -0.41
C GLN A 12 -6.67 6.11 -1.05
N LEU A 13 -5.80 5.88 -2.03
CA LEU A 13 -5.63 4.55 -2.65
C LEU A 13 -5.16 3.50 -1.65
N ILE A 14 -4.17 3.82 -0.81
CA ILE A 14 -3.71 2.92 0.25
C ILE A 14 -4.86 2.61 1.21
N LYS A 15 -5.64 3.61 1.62
CA LYS A 15 -6.79 3.41 2.51
C LYS A 15 -7.87 2.53 1.88
N ASP A 16 -8.12 2.68 0.59
CA ASP A 16 -9.10 1.86 -0.12
C ASP A 16 -8.62 0.40 -0.23
N ASP A 17 -7.32 0.18 -0.41
CA ASP A 17 -6.69 -1.14 -0.33
C ASP A 17 -6.82 -1.78 1.06
N LEU A 18 -6.53 -1.02 2.12
CA LEU A 18 -6.71 -1.48 3.51
C LEU A 18 -8.16 -1.88 3.78
N ARG A 19 -9.14 -1.07 3.36
CA ARG A 19 -10.56 -1.39 3.54
C ARG A 19 -10.97 -2.65 2.79
N HIS A 20 -10.45 -2.81 1.59
CA HIS A 20 -10.69 -3.98 0.79
C HIS A 20 -10.14 -5.24 1.46
N GLN A 21 -8.88 -5.22 1.89
CA GLN A 21 -8.26 -6.31 2.64
C GLN A 21 -9.03 -6.66 3.92
N HIS A 22 -9.39 -5.64 4.71
CA HIS A 22 -10.20 -5.84 5.92
C HIS A 22 -11.55 -6.50 5.61
N THR A 23 -12.19 -6.09 4.50
CA THR A 23 -13.49 -6.65 4.09
C THR A 23 -13.33 -8.10 3.64
N VAL A 24 -12.36 -8.40 2.78
CA VAL A 24 -12.06 -9.76 2.31
C VAL A 24 -11.78 -10.69 3.49
N LEU A 25 -10.96 -10.25 4.46
CA LEU A 25 -10.70 -11.06 5.66
C LEU A 25 -11.98 -11.32 6.46
N GLY A 26 -12.80 -10.28 6.69
CA GLY A 26 -14.07 -10.43 7.39
C GLY A 26 -15.01 -11.43 6.71
N LEU A 27 -15.08 -11.42 5.37
CA LEU A 27 -15.86 -12.38 4.59
C LEU A 27 -15.31 -13.80 4.69
N ASN A 28 -13.98 -13.96 4.61
CA ASN A 28 -13.31 -15.25 4.78
C ASN A 28 -13.59 -15.86 6.17
N LEU A 29 -13.57 -15.05 7.23
CA LEU A 29 -13.91 -15.49 8.59
C LEU A 29 -15.37 -15.95 8.72
N LEU A 30 -16.28 -15.42 7.89
CA LEU A 30 -17.68 -15.84 7.82
C LEU A 30 -17.89 -17.07 6.93
N GLY A 31 -16.83 -17.66 6.38
CA GLY A 31 -16.88 -18.84 5.53
C GLY A 31 -17.14 -18.56 4.05
N PHE A 32 -17.16 -17.29 3.63
CA PHE A 32 -17.17 -16.94 2.22
C PHE A 32 -15.74 -17.04 1.70
N ALA A 33 -15.41 -18.11 0.97
CA ALA A 33 -14.09 -18.26 0.35
C ALA A 33 -13.87 -17.16 -0.72
N HIS A 34 -13.20 -16.09 -0.33
CA HIS A 34 -12.82 -14.94 -1.15
C HIS A 34 -11.29 -14.80 -1.25
N ASP A 35 -10.58 -15.92 -1.18
CA ASP A 35 -9.11 -16.01 -1.21
C ASP A 35 -8.47 -15.41 -2.49
N ASN A 36 -9.26 -15.20 -3.55
CA ASN A 36 -8.81 -14.62 -4.82
C ASN A 36 -9.13 -13.12 -4.97
N GLY A 37 -9.66 -12.48 -3.94
CA GLY A 37 -10.05 -11.07 -3.98
C GLY A 37 -8.88 -10.08 -3.90
N ILE A 38 -7.77 -10.26 -4.61
CA ILE A 38 -6.65 -9.31 -4.58
C ILE A 38 -6.88 -8.22 -5.64
N LEU A 39 -6.97 -6.95 -5.22
CA LEU A 39 -7.17 -5.82 -6.14
C LEU A 39 -5.86 -5.19 -6.67
N ASP A 40 -4.69 -5.70 -6.27
CA ASP A 40 -3.36 -5.24 -6.73
C ASP A 40 -3.17 -3.70 -6.67
N ILE A 41 -3.87 -3.02 -5.75
CA ILE A 41 -3.84 -1.55 -5.63
C ILE A 41 -2.43 -1.07 -5.28
N SER A 42 -1.68 -1.88 -4.53
CA SER A 42 -0.26 -1.67 -4.23
C SER A 42 0.58 -1.39 -5.48
N ARG A 43 0.36 -2.12 -6.60
CA ARG A 43 1.07 -1.89 -7.87
C ARG A 43 0.79 -0.50 -8.45
N SER A 44 -0.46 -0.06 -8.37
CA SER A 44 -0.86 1.28 -8.78
C SER A 44 -0.21 2.35 -7.91
N VAL A 45 -0.18 2.13 -6.59
CA VAL A 45 0.49 3.01 -5.63
C VAL A 45 2.00 3.13 -5.95
N PHE A 46 2.68 2.00 -6.18
CA PHE A 46 4.10 1.99 -6.53
C PHE A 46 4.38 2.75 -7.83
N SER A 47 3.59 2.50 -8.87
CA SER A 47 3.71 3.21 -10.15
C SER A 47 3.51 4.72 -9.98
N LEU A 48 2.50 5.16 -9.22
CA LEU A 48 2.23 6.58 -8.97
C LEU A 48 3.32 7.26 -8.13
N MET A 49 4.08 6.47 -7.36
CA MET A 49 5.24 6.92 -6.59
C MET A 49 6.56 6.78 -7.34
N GLU A 50 6.54 6.36 -8.61
CA GLU A 50 7.74 6.15 -9.44
C GLU A 50 8.69 5.10 -8.82
N LEU A 51 8.14 4.12 -8.13
CA LEU A 51 8.84 2.95 -7.62
C LEU A 51 8.77 1.85 -8.70
N ASN A 52 9.89 1.60 -9.39
CA ASN A 52 9.93 0.61 -10.46
C ASN A 52 10.01 -0.81 -9.89
N ILE A 53 8.87 -1.47 -9.79
CA ILE A 53 8.76 -2.84 -9.28
C ILE A 53 9.50 -3.91 -10.10
N ASN A 54 9.97 -3.57 -11.30
CA ASN A 54 10.81 -4.48 -12.09
C ASN A 54 12.31 -4.33 -11.76
N ASP A 55 12.69 -3.34 -10.95
CA ASP A 55 14.06 -3.19 -10.47
C ASP A 55 14.27 -4.06 -9.22
N ARG A 56 15.25 -4.97 -9.28
CA ARG A 56 15.60 -5.90 -8.20
C ARG A 56 15.87 -5.21 -6.85
N ARG A 57 16.27 -3.94 -6.88
CA ARG A 57 16.48 -3.12 -5.67
C ARG A 57 15.19 -2.87 -4.88
N LEU A 58 14.03 -3.17 -5.46
CA LEU A 58 12.70 -2.98 -4.89
C LEU A 58 11.92 -4.30 -4.76
N ASP A 59 12.57 -5.47 -4.92
CA ASP A 59 11.90 -6.78 -4.82
C ASP A 59 11.18 -6.96 -3.47
N HIS A 60 11.73 -6.40 -2.38
CA HIS A 60 11.15 -6.45 -1.03
C HIS A 60 9.88 -5.60 -0.86
N LEU A 61 9.60 -4.67 -1.78
CA LEU A 61 8.59 -3.63 -1.56
C LEU A 61 7.17 -4.21 -1.48
N THR A 62 6.88 -5.23 -2.28
CA THR A 62 5.56 -5.87 -2.30
C THR A 62 5.29 -6.60 -0.99
N ASP A 63 6.26 -7.37 -0.51
CA ASP A 63 6.14 -8.14 0.73
C ASP A 63 6.03 -7.21 1.95
N GLU A 64 6.92 -6.21 2.06
CA GLU A 64 6.86 -5.23 3.16
C GLU A 64 5.56 -4.41 3.15
N TYR A 65 5.04 -4.06 1.96
CA TYR A 65 3.75 -3.40 1.87
C TYR A 65 2.63 -4.30 2.37
N SER A 66 2.64 -5.58 1.98
CA SER A 66 1.66 -6.58 2.42
C SER A 66 1.69 -6.74 3.94
N ASP A 67 2.87 -6.93 4.53
CA ASP A 67 3.06 -7.08 5.97
C ASP A 67 2.52 -5.87 6.75
N ARG A 68 2.83 -4.66 6.28
CA ARG A 68 2.32 -3.42 6.91
C ARG A 68 0.81 -3.29 6.79
N SER A 69 0.26 -3.69 5.65
CA SER A 69 -1.18 -3.59 5.39
C SER A 69 -1.96 -4.63 6.19
N TYR A 70 -1.33 -5.76 6.54
CA TYR A 70 -1.90 -6.78 7.42
C TYR A 70 -2.27 -6.23 8.80
N HIS A 71 -1.66 -5.15 9.29
CA HIS A 71 -2.10 -4.50 10.54
C HIS A 71 -3.55 -3.98 10.49
N VAL A 72 -4.16 -3.87 9.30
CA VAL A 72 -5.56 -3.50 9.17
C VAL A 72 -6.49 -4.48 9.87
N THR A 73 -6.09 -5.75 10.04
CA THR A 73 -6.92 -6.80 10.64
C THR A 73 -7.23 -6.55 12.12
N GLU A 74 -6.45 -5.69 12.77
CA GLU A 74 -6.61 -5.31 14.17
C GLU A 74 -7.52 -4.07 14.34
N ILE A 75 -7.89 -3.41 13.24
CA ILE A 75 -8.67 -2.16 13.25
C ILE A 75 -10.15 -2.50 13.25
N ALA A 76 -10.95 -1.86 14.10
CA ALA A 76 -12.40 -1.99 14.04
C ALA A 76 -12.95 -1.38 12.73
N PHE A 77 -13.92 -2.03 12.09
CA PHE A 77 -14.48 -1.61 10.80
C PHE A 77 -14.95 -0.14 10.75
N ASN A 78 -15.45 0.40 11.87
CA ASN A 78 -15.94 1.78 11.98
C ASN A 78 -14.87 2.80 12.40
N ASP A 79 -13.64 2.37 12.67
CA ASP A 79 -12.54 3.23 13.13
C ASP A 79 -11.84 3.93 11.96
N LYS A 80 -12.50 4.96 11.43
CA LYS A 80 -11.99 5.77 10.31
C LYS A 80 -10.63 6.40 10.59
N GLU A 81 -10.33 6.73 11.84
CA GLU A 81 -9.09 7.40 12.23
C GLU A 81 -7.91 6.43 12.15
N SER A 82 -8.05 5.21 12.66
CA SER A 82 -6.99 4.20 12.57
C SER A 82 -6.69 3.81 11.12
N PHE A 83 -7.71 3.72 10.25
CA PHE A 83 -7.49 3.51 8.81
C PHE A 83 -6.67 4.65 8.17
N GLU A 84 -7.00 5.90 8.47
CA GLU A 84 -6.28 7.05 7.94
C GLU A 84 -4.83 7.12 8.47
N ARG A 85 -4.64 6.80 9.76
CA ARG A 85 -3.31 6.72 10.38
C ARG A 85 -2.45 5.66 9.71
N LEU A 86 -2.95 4.42 9.58
CA LEU A 86 -2.22 3.33 8.95
C LEU A 86 -1.88 3.65 7.48
N ALA A 87 -2.84 4.18 6.71
CA ALA A 87 -2.59 4.59 5.33
C ALA A 87 -1.50 5.68 5.23
N THR A 88 -1.50 6.63 6.16
CA THR A 88 -0.49 7.69 6.23
C THR A 88 0.89 7.13 6.60
N GLU A 89 0.97 6.17 7.53
CA GLU A 89 2.20 5.51 7.93
C GLU A 89 2.82 4.73 6.75
N ILE A 90 2.02 3.94 6.03
CA ILE A 90 2.44 3.23 4.82
C ILE A 90 2.94 4.22 3.76
N TYR A 91 2.21 5.31 3.52
CA TYR A 91 2.66 6.36 2.60
C TYR A 91 4.02 6.95 3.00
N ASN A 92 4.21 7.25 4.28
CA ASN A 92 5.45 7.85 4.78
C ASN A 92 6.63 6.88 4.59
N TRP A 93 6.43 5.58 4.85
CA TRP A 93 7.43 4.55 4.57
C TRP A 93 7.75 4.48 3.07
N LEU A 94 6.75 4.41 2.18
CA LEU A 94 6.98 4.41 0.73
C LEU A 94 7.73 5.66 0.23
N ALA A 95 7.46 6.82 0.83
CA ALA A 95 8.17 8.05 0.50
C ALA A 95 9.66 7.98 0.89
N LEU A 96 9.99 7.29 1.98
CA LEU A 96 11.37 7.03 2.38
C LEU A 96 12.04 6.03 1.44
N GLU A 97 11.36 4.93 1.08
CA GLU A 97 11.86 3.95 0.11
C GLU A 97 12.13 4.60 -1.24
N ARG A 98 11.22 5.44 -1.73
CA ARG A 98 11.43 6.24 -2.95
C ARG A 98 12.67 7.12 -2.85
N LYS A 99 12.91 7.77 -1.71
CA LYS A 99 14.09 8.60 -1.49
C LYS A 99 15.38 7.76 -1.49
N LYS A 100 15.36 6.56 -0.90
CA LYS A 100 16.50 5.62 -0.93
C LYS A 100 16.77 5.16 -2.36
N TYR A 101 15.73 4.75 -3.08
CA TYR A 101 15.80 4.28 -4.46
C TYR A 101 16.42 5.32 -5.40
N LEU A 102 15.93 6.57 -5.36
CA LEU A 102 16.49 7.65 -6.17
C LEU A 102 17.98 7.92 -5.87
N LYS A 103 18.41 7.80 -4.61
CA LYS A 103 19.83 7.93 -4.24
C LYS A 103 20.68 6.78 -4.78
N LEU A 104 20.14 5.57 -4.86
CA LEU A 104 20.83 4.43 -5.45
C LEU A 104 20.98 4.61 -6.95
N LEU A 105 19.93 5.08 -7.64
CA LEU A 105 19.97 5.38 -9.07
C LEU A 105 20.99 6.48 -9.41
N SER A 106 21.13 7.52 -8.58
CA SER A 106 22.09 8.60 -8.83
C SER A 106 23.56 8.21 -8.63
N LYS A 107 23.83 7.03 -8.05
CA LYS A 107 25.19 6.51 -7.79
C LYS A 107 25.63 5.46 -8.82
N SER A 108 24.71 4.97 -9.64
CA SER A 108 24.98 4.09 -10.79
C SER A 108 25.28 4.93 -12.02
#